data_AF-A0A8X6S8Y0-F1
#
_entry.id   AF-A0A8X6S8Y0-F1
#
_cell.length_a   1.000
_cell.length_b   1.000
_cell.length_c   1.000
_cell.angle_alpha   90.00
_cell.angle_beta   90.00
_cell.angle_gamma   90.00
#
_symmetry.space_group_name_H-M   'P 1'
#
loop_
_entity.id
_entity.type
_entity.pdbx_description
1 polymer ?
#
loop_
_entity_poly.entity_id
_entity_poly.type
_entity_poly.pdbx_seq_one_letter_code
_entity_poly.pdbx_strand_id
1 'polypeptide(L)'
;MVKISSELAMKLKKLLEIVRNPDEKLANYLAAEEIEWKFIPARSPNFGGLWEAAIKSCKYHLKRVVNGINLKYEEQLTVTVRIEGILNSRPLCPVSNNDDHFQVLTPAHFLNYRSLNSLEEPDLTKCKESNLKNGKK
;
A
#
# COMPACT_ATOMS: atom_id res chain seq x y z
N MET A 1 5.78 25.75 -4.13
CA MET A 1 4.56 25.35 -4.89
C MET A 1 5.03 24.56 -6.10
N VAL A 2 4.79 23.25 -6.16
CA VAL A 2 5.20 22.43 -7.32
C VAL A 2 4.28 22.80 -8.47
N LYS A 3 4.79 23.47 -9.50
CA LYS A 3 4.02 23.76 -10.72
C LYS A 3 3.70 22.42 -11.39
N ILE A 4 2.42 22.09 -11.49
CA ILE A 4 1.97 20.97 -12.32
C ILE A 4 2.23 21.41 -13.77
N SER A 5 3.09 20.68 -14.48
CA SER A 5 3.32 20.89 -15.91
C SER A 5 2.00 20.74 -16.69
N SER A 6 1.78 21.55 -17.72
CA SER A 6 0.59 21.49 -18.59
C SER A 6 0.37 20.09 -19.17
N GLU A 7 1.46 19.36 -19.43
CA GLU A 7 1.42 17.99 -19.90
C GLU A 7 0.82 17.03 -18.86
N LEU A 8 1.19 17.18 -17.58
CA LEU A 8 0.65 16.35 -16.51
C LEU A 8 -0.84 16.61 -16.30
N ALA A 9 -1.28 17.87 -16.41
CA ALA A 9 -2.68 18.24 -16.33
C ALA A 9 -3.50 17.61 -17.48
N MET A 10 -2.97 17.57 -18.70
CA MET A 10 -3.63 16.89 -19.83
C MET A 10 -3.72 15.38 -19.61
N LYS A 11 -2.64 14.75 -19.12
CA LYS A 11 -2.64 13.31 -18.79
C LYS A 11 -3.68 12.97 -17.72
N LEU A 12 -3.81 13.80 -16.68
CA LEU A 12 -4.82 13.62 -15.62
C LEU A 12 -6.25 13.76 -16.17
N LYS A 13 -6.51 14.73 -17.04
CA LYS A 13 -7.82 14.86 -17.70
C LYS A 13 -8.16 13.62 -18.53
N LYS A 14 -7.21 13.14 -19.34
CA LYS A 14 -7.39 11.93 -20.14
C LYS A 14 -7.69 10.71 -19.27
N LEU A 15 -6.98 10.54 -18.15
CA LEU A 15 -7.22 9.45 -17.21
C LEU A 15 -8.62 9.54 -16.60
N LEU A 16 -9.07 10.75 -16.23
CA LEU A 16 -10.42 10.98 -15.72
C LEU A 16 -11.50 10.60 -16.74
N GLU A 17 -11.29 10.91 -18.02
CA GLU A 17 -12.23 10.56 -19.09
C GLU A 17 -12.33 9.05 -19.29
N ILE A 18 -11.20 8.34 -19.31
CA ILE A 18 -11.15 6.88 -19.44
C ILE A 18 -11.90 6.19 -18.30
N VAL A 19 -11.75 6.68 -17.07
CA VAL A 19 -12.39 6.06 -15.91
C VAL A 19 -13.89 6.39 -15.84
N ARG A 20 -14.31 7.57 -16.32
CA ARG A 20 -15.74 7.94 -16.39
C ARG A 20 -16.48 7.18 -17.49
N ASN A 21 -15.83 7.00 -18.63
CA ASN A 21 -16.36 6.31 -19.80
C ASN A 21 -15.38 5.20 -20.19
N PRO A 22 -15.35 4.09 -19.42
CA PRO A 22 -14.45 2.98 -19.71
C PRO A 22 -14.75 2.41 -21.09
N ASP A 23 -13.70 2.16 -21.86
CA ASP A 23 -13.82 1.39 -23.09
C ASP A 23 -14.17 -0.06 -22.77
N GLU A 24 -14.56 -0.84 -23.78
CA GLU A 24 -14.96 -2.23 -23.60
C GLU A 24 -13.90 -3.06 -22.87
N LYS A 25 -12.62 -2.79 -23.17
CA LYS A 25 -11.49 -3.49 -22.53
C LYS A 25 -11.42 -3.22 -21.03
N LEU A 26 -11.49 -1.94 -20.62
CA LEU A 26 -11.45 -1.57 -19.21
C LEU A 26 -12.71 -2.01 -18.49
N ALA A 27 -13.89 -1.86 -19.10
CA ALA A 27 -15.16 -2.28 -18.52
C ALA A 27 -15.19 -3.79 -18.24
N ASN A 28 -14.73 -4.61 -19.20
CA ASN A 28 -14.64 -6.06 -19.04
C ASN A 28 -13.63 -6.45 -17.95
N TYR A 29 -12.50 -5.74 -17.86
CA TYR A 29 -11.51 -5.98 -16.80
C TYR A 29 -12.09 -5.66 -15.41
N LEU A 30 -12.71 -4.49 -15.24
CA LEU A 30 -13.32 -4.10 -13.97
C LEU A 30 -14.42 -5.07 -13.55
N ALA A 31 -15.24 -5.54 -14.48
CA ALA A 31 -16.26 -6.54 -14.20
C ALA A 31 -15.67 -7.91 -13.82
N ALA A 32 -14.63 -8.37 -14.53
CA ALA A 32 -13.97 -9.65 -14.26
C ALA A 32 -13.28 -9.69 -12.88
N GLU A 33 -12.72 -8.56 -12.45
CA GLU A 33 -12.06 -8.42 -11.15
C GLU A 33 -13.00 -7.92 -10.03
N GLU A 34 -14.30 -7.78 -10.32
CA GLU A 34 -15.31 -7.26 -9.39
C GLU A 34 -14.97 -5.87 -8.79
N ILE A 35 -14.32 -5.02 -9.59
CA ILE A 35 -13.88 -3.68 -9.18
C ILE A 35 -14.95 -2.64 -9.49
N GLU A 36 -15.51 -2.00 -8.47
CA GLU A 36 -16.42 -0.86 -8.59
C GLU A 36 -15.68 0.47 -8.37
N TRP A 37 -15.66 1.35 -9.38
CA TRP A 37 -15.05 2.67 -9.25
C TRP A 37 -16.04 3.72 -8.71
N LYS A 38 -15.71 4.36 -7.58
CA LYS A 38 -16.52 5.44 -6.97
C LYS A 38 -15.72 6.73 -6.83
N PHE A 39 -16.27 7.83 -7.35
CA PHE A 39 -15.72 9.17 -7.11
C PHE A 39 -16.20 9.71 -5.77
N ILE A 40 -15.35 10.53 -5.12
CA ILE A 40 -15.79 11.30 -3.96
C ILE A 40 -16.92 12.26 -4.34
N PRO A 41 -17.86 12.54 -3.42
CA PRO A 41 -18.85 13.57 -3.63
C PRO A 41 -18.19 14.93 -3.90
N ALA A 42 -18.79 15.72 -4.78
CA ALA A 42 -18.30 17.05 -5.08
C ALA A 42 -18.30 17.91 -3.80
N ARG A 43 -17.22 18.70 -3.61
CA ARG A 43 -17.04 19.60 -2.45
C ARG A 43 -17.00 18.89 -1.09
N SER A 44 -16.63 17.61 -1.06
CA SER A 44 -16.48 16.85 0.19
C SER A 44 -15.01 16.50 0.47
N PRO A 45 -14.16 17.47 0.87
CA PRO A 45 -12.73 17.27 1.09
C PRO A 45 -12.43 16.28 2.22
N ASN A 46 -13.32 16.16 3.19
CA ASN A 46 -13.21 15.20 4.30
C ASN A 46 -13.22 13.74 3.83
N PHE A 47 -13.82 13.42 2.67
CA PHE A 47 -13.77 12.06 2.13
C PHE A 47 -12.35 11.64 1.74
N GLY A 48 -11.45 12.61 1.50
CA GLY A 48 -10.08 12.35 1.08
C GLY A 48 -8.97 12.47 2.11
N GLY A 49 -9.31 12.73 3.36
CA GLY A 49 -8.31 12.95 4.41
C GLY A 49 -7.31 11.81 4.53
N LEU A 50 -7.74 10.55 4.36
CA LEU A 50 -6.87 9.38 4.53
C LEU A 50 -5.77 9.29 3.46
N TRP A 51 -6.12 9.36 2.17
CA TRP A 51 -5.11 9.33 1.11
C TRP A 51 -4.29 10.61 1.05
N GLU A 52 -4.87 11.77 1.39
CA GLU A 52 -4.11 13.02 1.51
C GLU A 52 -3.05 12.93 2.61
N ALA A 53 -3.38 12.33 3.77
CA ALA A 53 -2.43 12.06 4.84
C ALA A 53 -1.34 11.07 4.42
N ALA A 54 -1.69 10.02 3.65
CA ALA A 54 -0.72 9.09 3.09
C ALA A 54 0.23 9.78 2.10
N ILE A 55 -0.30 10.58 1.17
CA ILE A 55 0.48 11.38 0.21
C ILE A 55 1.40 12.35 0.94
N LYS A 56 0.91 13.02 1.99
CA LYS A 56 1.70 13.94 2.83
C LYS A 56 2.87 13.20 3.49
N SER A 57 2.64 12.02 4.03
CA SER A 57 3.67 11.19 4.67
C SER A 57 4.73 10.70 3.67
N CYS A 58 4.31 10.24 2.49
CA CYS A 58 5.23 9.85 1.42
C CYS A 58 6.10 11.05 0.96
N LYS A 59 5.48 12.20 0.69
CA LYS A 59 6.20 13.44 0.30
C LYS A 59 7.17 13.90 1.38
N TYR A 60 6.83 13.73 2.66
CA TYR A 60 7.71 14.07 3.78
C TYR A 60 9.01 13.26 3.71
N HIS A 61 8.94 11.94 3.56
CA HIS A 61 10.14 11.11 3.44
C HIS A 61 10.90 11.39 2.14
N LEU A 62 10.19 11.52 1.01
CA LEU A 62 10.81 11.76 -0.29
C LEU A 62 11.63 13.06 -0.29
N LYS A 63 11.09 14.14 0.27
CA LYS A 63 11.80 15.43 0.34
C LYS A 63 13.09 15.33 1.16
N ARG A 64 13.09 14.55 2.25
CA ARG A 64 14.24 14.38 3.14
C ARG A 64 15.32 13.48 2.54
N VAL A 65 14.91 12.41 1.86
CA VAL A 65 15.84 11.42 1.28
C VAL A 65 16.46 11.95 -0.01
N VAL A 66 15.66 12.54 -0.90
CA VAL A 66 16.13 12.98 -2.22
C VAL A 66 16.85 14.33 -2.13
N ASN A 67 16.33 15.26 -1.31
CA ASN A 67 16.93 16.56 -1.02
C ASN A 67 17.61 17.29 -2.20
N GLY A 68 16.93 17.38 -3.36
CA GLY A 68 17.44 18.10 -4.54
C GLY A 68 18.39 17.33 -5.45
N ILE A 69 18.65 16.05 -5.15
CA ILE A 69 19.42 15.15 -6.01
C ILE A 69 18.54 14.68 -7.18
N ASN A 70 19.11 14.71 -8.38
CA ASN A 70 18.49 14.09 -9.56
C ASN A 70 18.77 12.59 -9.53
N LEU A 71 17.74 11.81 -9.23
CA LEU A 71 17.82 10.35 -9.23
C LEU A 71 17.56 9.80 -10.63
N LYS A 72 18.29 8.74 -10.99
CA LYS A 72 17.94 7.85 -12.09
C LYS A 72 16.67 7.08 -11.74
N TYR A 73 16.04 6.50 -12.76
CA TYR A 73 14.83 5.72 -12.59
C TYR A 73 14.98 4.60 -11.53
N GLU A 74 16.05 3.82 -11.59
CA GLU A 74 16.30 2.72 -10.63
C GLU A 74 16.49 3.21 -9.19
N GLU A 75 17.16 4.36 -9.03
CA GLU A 75 17.37 4.98 -7.72
C GLU A 75 16.05 5.52 -7.16
N GLN A 76 15.24 6.16 -8.01
CA GLN A 76 13.92 6.64 -7.63
C GLN A 76 12.98 5.50 -7.25
N LEU A 77 13.00 4.39 -7.99
CA LEU A 77 12.25 3.18 -7.67
C LEU A 77 12.67 2.66 -6.30
N THR A 78 13.97 2.49 -6.08
CA THR A 78 14.52 2.00 -4.81
C THR A 78 14.12 2.89 -3.62
N VAL A 79 14.23 4.22 -3.78
CA VAL A 79 13.82 5.16 -2.74
C VAL A 79 12.32 5.04 -2.45
N THR A 80 11.49 4.92 -3.48
CA THR A 80 10.04 4.80 -3.32
C THR A 80 9.65 3.52 -2.59
N VAL A 81 10.24 2.38 -2.96
CA VAL A 81 10.02 1.08 -2.29
C VAL A 81 10.43 1.13 -0.82
N ARG A 82 11.56 1.79 -0.49
CA ARG A 82 11.97 1.95 0.91
C ARG A 82 11.00 2.82 1.70
N ILE A 83 10.51 3.90 1.10
CA ILE A 83 9.50 4.77 1.73
C ILE A 83 8.20 4.00 1.97
N GLU A 84 7.75 3.20 1.00
CA GLU A 84 6.60 2.32 1.14
C GLU A 84 6.78 1.36 2.32
N GLY A 85 7.93 0.69 2.41
CA GLY A 85 8.25 -0.21 3.54
C GLY A 85 8.16 0.49 4.89
N ILE A 86 8.64 1.74 5.00
CA ILE A 86 8.53 2.55 6.21
C ILE A 86 7.07 2.85 6.54
N LEU A 87 6.29 3.30 5.56
CA LEU A 87 4.88 3.67 5.76
C LEU A 87 4.05 2.45 6.19
N ASN A 88 4.30 1.28 5.58
CA ASN A 88 3.58 0.05 5.87
C ASN A 88 4.04 -0.65 7.16
N SER A 89 5.27 -0.38 7.63
CA SER A 89 5.80 -0.93 8.89
C SER A 89 5.59 -0.01 10.08
N ARG A 90 5.07 1.22 9.91
CA ARG A 90 4.93 2.15 11.03
C ARG A 90 3.94 1.62 12.08
N PRO A 91 4.23 1.80 13.37
CA PRO A 91 3.29 1.44 14.43
C PRO A 91 2.04 2.33 14.39
N LEU A 92 0.87 1.70 14.58
CA LEU A 92 -0.43 2.36 14.72
C LEU A 92 -0.88 2.37 16.18
N CYS A 93 -0.90 1.20 16.80
CA CYS A 93 -1.26 1.00 18.20
C CYS A 93 -0.65 -0.30 18.75
N PRO A 94 -0.48 -0.44 20.07
CA PRO A 94 -0.14 -1.73 20.68
C PRO A 94 -1.29 -2.74 20.49
N VAL A 95 -0.93 -4.02 20.30
CA VAL A 95 -1.90 -5.12 20.17
C VAL A 95 -2.33 -5.66 21.55
N SER A 96 -1.44 -5.57 22.54
CA SER A 96 -1.72 -5.99 23.91
C SER A 96 -1.15 -4.98 24.92
N ASN A 97 -1.75 -4.94 26.11
CA ASN A 97 -1.29 -4.12 27.23
C ASN A 97 -0.32 -4.88 28.16
N ASN A 98 0.07 -6.11 27.80
CA ASN A 98 0.96 -6.93 28.62
C ASN A 98 2.40 -6.66 28.22
N ASP A 99 3.25 -6.35 29.22
CA ASP A 99 4.65 -5.96 29.02
C ASP A 99 5.53 -7.10 28.46
N ASP A 100 5.06 -8.34 28.49
CA ASP A 100 5.85 -9.51 28.07
C ASP A 100 6.07 -9.58 26.54
N HIS A 101 5.19 -8.96 25.75
CA HIS A 101 5.26 -8.97 24.28
C HIS A 101 4.90 -7.61 23.68
N PHE A 102 5.92 -6.80 23.37
CA PHE A 102 5.79 -5.54 22.63
C PHE A 102 5.43 -5.79 21.15
N GLN A 103 4.18 -6.18 20.89
CA GLN A 103 3.63 -6.27 19.54
C GLN A 103 2.84 -5.00 19.19
N VAL A 104 3.14 -4.46 18.01
CA VAL A 104 2.49 -3.26 17.47
C VAL A 104 1.72 -3.62 16.21
N LEU A 105 0.50 -3.10 16.11
CA LEU A 105 -0.28 -3.13 14.90
C LEU A 105 0.32 -2.15 13.90
N THR A 106 0.46 -2.57 12.65
CA THR A 106 1.01 -1.76 11.55
C THR A 106 0.09 -1.87 10.35
N PRO A 107 0.14 -0.92 9.38
CA PRO A 107 -0.68 -1.03 8.16
C PRO A 107 -0.50 -2.35 7.41
N ALA A 108 0.74 -2.87 7.37
CA ALA A 108 1.03 -4.14 6.72
C ALA A 108 0.23 -5.33 7.26
N HIS A 109 -0.15 -5.32 8.54
CA HIS A 109 -0.96 -6.40 9.12
C HIS A 109 -2.33 -6.51 8.46
N PHE A 110 -2.90 -5.41 7.95
CA PHE A 110 -4.20 -5.45 7.26
C PHE A 110 -4.10 -5.97 5.82
N LEU A 111 -2.92 -5.84 5.20
CA LEU A 111 -2.70 -6.26 3.82
C LEU A 111 -2.17 -7.70 3.73
N ASN A 112 -1.25 -8.05 4.63
CA ASN A 112 -0.51 -9.30 4.59
C ASN A 112 -0.90 -10.26 5.72
N TYR A 113 -1.81 -9.87 6.62
CA TYR A 113 -2.15 -10.59 7.85
C TYR A 113 -0.96 -10.80 8.82
N ARG A 114 0.18 -10.17 8.53
CA ARG A 114 1.42 -10.26 9.31
C ARG A 114 2.27 -9.00 9.15
N SER A 115 3.26 -8.84 10.04
CA SER A 115 4.26 -7.79 9.92
C SER A 115 5.16 -8.02 8.69
N LEU A 116 5.56 -6.95 8.00
CA LEU A 116 6.55 -7.02 6.91
C LEU A 116 7.91 -7.56 7.37
N ASN A 117 8.23 -7.39 8.65
CA ASN A 117 9.48 -7.87 9.24
C ASN A 117 9.33 -9.26 9.89
N SER A 118 8.21 -9.95 9.67
CA SER A 118 8.04 -11.33 10.16
C SER A 118 8.98 -12.27 9.42
N LEU A 119 9.47 -13.30 10.13
CA LEU A 119 10.23 -14.38 9.52
C LEU A 119 9.37 -15.07 8.45
N GLU A 120 10.02 -15.56 7.40
CA GLU A 120 9.36 -16.40 6.41
C GLU A 120 8.91 -17.70 7.08
N GLU A 121 7.62 -18.04 6.93
CA GLU A 121 7.14 -19.33 7.39
C GLU A 121 7.80 -20.44 6.54
N PRO A 122 8.27 -21.52 7.16
CA PRO A 122 8.87 -22.62 6.42
C PRO A 122 7.84 -23.23 5.47
N ASP A 123 8.27 -23.57 4.26
CA ASP A 123 7.44 -24.27 3.28
C ASP A 123 7.08 -25.68 3.79
N LEU A 124 5.88 -25.80 4.36
CA LEU A 124 5.36 -27.04 4.93
C LEU A 124 4.93 -28.04 3.85
N THR A 125 4.88 -27.66 2.56
CA THR A 125 4.47 -28.59 1.48
C THR A 125 5.47 -29.73 1.27
N LYS A 126 6.72 -29.57 1.72
CA LYS A 126 7.78 -30.60 1.67
C LYS A 126 7.88 -31.42 2.94
N CYS A 127 7.17 -31.05 4.00
CA CYS A 127 7.14 -31.84 5.22
C CYS A 127 6.31 -33.09 4.95
N LYS A 128 6.93 -34.27 5.06
CA LYS A 128 6.17 -35.52 5.13
C LYS A 128 5.20 -35.38 6.29
N GLU A 129 3.92 -35.60 6.05
CA GLU A 129 2.93 -35.73 7.11
C GLU A 129 3.42 -36.79 8.10
N SER A 130 3.95 -36.35 9.23
CA SER A 130 4.26 -37.27 10.30
C SER A 130 2.93 -37.72 10.85
N ASN A 131 2.58 -38.98 10.58
CA ASN A 131 1.41 -39.65 11.15
C ASN A 131 1.35 -39.35 12.65
N LEU A 132 0.47 -38.43 13.03
CA LEU A 132 0.04 -38.23 14.41
C LEU A 132 -0.60 -39.55 14.84
N LYS A 133 0.21 -40.44 15.42
CA LYS A 133 -0.31 -41.61 16.10
C LYS A 133 -1.09 -41.08 17.28
N ASN A 134 -2.43 -41.11 17.16
CA ASN A 134 -3.37 -40.86 18.23
C ASN A 134 -2.92 -41.64 19.47
N GLY A 135 -2.27 -40.94 20.40
CA GLY A 135 -1.91 -41.46 21.70
C GLY A 135 -3.19 -41.60 22.50
N LYS A 136 -3.85 -42.75 22.38
CA LYS A 136 -4.80 -43.19 23.40
C LYS A 136 -4.01 -43.46 24.67
N LYS A 137 -4.25 -42.65 25.70
CA LYS A 137 -4.21 -43.08 27.11
C LYS A 137 -5.44 -42.50 27.79
#